data_AF-A0A1H3Q0P1-F1
#
_entry.id   AF-A0A1H3Q0P1-F1
#
_cell.length_a   1.000
_cell.length_b   1.000
_cell.length_c   1.000
_cell.angle_alpha   90.00
_cell.angle_beta   90.00
_cell.angle_gamma   90.00
#
_symmetry.space_group_name_H-M   'P 1'
#
loop_
_entity.id
_entity.type
_entity.pdbx_description
1 polymer ?
#
loop_
_entity_poly.entity_id
_entity_poly.type
_entity_poly.pdbx_seq_one_letter_code
_entity_poly.pdbx_strand_id
1 'polypeptide(L)'
;MGFMNIHEILLMDKDENLYRIYKYEKKIKLTYYDKLSGKTNVSLIIDDCLDEYDAAISKNGIVYLICQKIDKSVILISIDKESYEKHILADEFKGKLINLNIRVIDEQTHIIYCVESEEENEILRIYHHYLLGDIWKTHVVSNIRKREIINPISIVETDGKLIISYYDIADNNEQIFISLYDIHTCTWSDKVQITADNNMKIYLDMISYDNKEIDLCYSQFIEGNFVVKYEKYNISGENLVKQYEHVLSNPANCMYPNFVYSRETLWITWIEYNSVLSCFSNDSGLSFSPPYIWESSKRDNFARYKFLTNNISILNDYRLNYTFGTYGEDISFIGFGDIKAALEVPLKSQLKKKDEDENMIETEIKWEKEVNKMEDSYDIQKEIKELNEKITKIENDLLSIKDEIQNIKTEHKTKDEKQLNQSEFAQDIDKRLAHVEMYLNRRGRGFTRG
;
A
#
# COMPACT_ATOMS: atom_id res chain seq x y z
N MET A 1 -9.98 -14.59 29.12
CA MET A 1 -10.42 -13.50 28.23
C MET A 1 -9.76 -13.67 26.88
N GLY A 2 -10.32 -13.09 25.83
CA GLY A 2 -9.72 -13.17 24.51
C GLY A 2 -10.55 -12.47 23.44
N PHE A 3 -10.10 -12.62 22.20
CA PHE A 3 -10.75 -12.04 21.05
C PHE A 3 -12.14 -12.63 20.82
N MET A 4 -13.13 -11.76 20.76
CA MET A 4 -14.50 -12.07 20.37
C MET A 4 -14.63 -11.82 18.88
N ASN A 5 -14.72 -12.88 18.08
CA ASN A 5 -14.94 -12.76 16.64
C ASN A 5 -16.41 -12.44 16.35
N ILE A 6 -16.79 -11.20 16.62
CA ILE A 6 -18.12 -10.64 16.39
C ILE A 6 -18.00 -9.46 15.43
N HIS A 7 -19.02 -9.27 14.61
CA HIS A 7 -19.13 -8.11 13.74
C HIS A 7 -19.96 -7.06 14.46
N GLU A 8 -19.38 -5.91 14.78
CA GLU A 8 -20.07 -4.75 15.36
C GLU A 8 -19.66 -3.46 14.65
N ILE A 9 -20.62 -2.54 14.54
CA ILE A 9 -20.43 -1.26 13.86
C ILE A 9 -20.70 -0.15 14.86
N LEU A 10 -19.73 0.76 14.99
CA LEU A 10 -19.81 1.98 15.79
C LEU A 10 -19.82 3.17 14.84
N LEU A 11 -20.85 3.99 14.93
CA LEU A 11 -20.95 5.23 14.16
C LEU A 11 -21.05 6.40 15.13
N MET A 12 -20.36 7.50 14.82
CA MET A 12 -20.47 8.74 15.57
C MET A 12 -20.91 9.87 14.64
N ASP A 13 -21.99 10.56 14.99
CA ASP A 13 -22.42 11.71 14.22
C ASP A 13 -21.62 12.99 14.59
N LYS A 14 -21.89 14.08 13.87
CA LYS A 14 -21.25 15.39 14.06
C LYS A 14 -21.55 16.03 15.41
N ASP A 15 -22.67 15.63 16.03
CA ASP A 15 -23.11 16.09 17.35
C ASP A 15 -22.55 15.15 18.46
N GLU A 16 -21.70 14.20 18.07
CA GLU A 16 -21.09 13.16 18.90
C GLU A 16 -22.10 12.21 19.57
N ASN A 17 -23.27 12.03 18.98
CA ASN A 17 -24.14 10.92 19.32
C ASN A 17 -23.54 9.62 18.77
N LEU A 18 -23.75 8.52 19.50
CA LEU A 18 -23.17 7.22 19.15
C LEU A 18 -24.26 6.23 18.75
N TYR A 19 -24.00 5.50 17.67
CA TYR A 19 -24.82 4.41 17.18
C TYR A 19 -23.98 3.14 17.24
N ARG A 20 -24.41 2.18 18.05
CA ARG A 20 -23.82 0.83 18.07
C ARG A 20 -24.81 -0.13 17.45
N ILE A 21 -24.46 -0.68 16.29
CA ILE A 21 -25.25 -1.66 15.55
C ILE A 21 -24.56 -3.00 15.70
N TYR A 22 -25.32 -4.00 16.17
CA TYR A 22 -24.79 -5.32 16.43
C TYR A 22 -25.85 -6.40 16.21
N LYS A 23 -25.38 -7.61 15.90
CA LYS A 23 -26.22 -8.78 15.69
C LYS A 23 -26.26 -9.67 16.92
N TYR A 24 -27.45 -10.11 17.31
CA TYR A 24 -27.66 -11.10 18.38
C TYR A 24 -28.80 -12.05 18.00
N GLU A 25 -28.55 -13.36 17.96
CA GLU A 25 -29.55 -14.39 17.64
C GLU A 25 -30.36 -14.10 16.35
N LYS A 26 -29.67 -13.77 15.26
CA LYS A 26 -30.27 -13.38 13.97
C LYS A 26 -31.03 -12.05 13.98
N LYS A 27 -30.97 -11.28 15.06
CA LYS A 27 -31.59 -9.95 15.16
C LYS A 27 -30.54 -8.86 15.07
N ILE A 28 -30.84 -7.77 14.37
CA ILE A 28 -30.03 -6.55 14.41
C ILE A 28 -30.62 -5.61 15.45
N LYS A 29 -29.79 -5.22 16.41
CA LYS A 29 -30.12 -4.24 17.45
C LYS A 29 -29.33 -2.95 17.22
N LEU A 30 -29.93 -1.84 17.59
CA LEU A 30 -29.31 -0.52 17.62
C LEU A 30 -29.33 -0.01 19.07
N THR A 31 -28.16 0.35 19.57
CA THR A 31 -28.03 1.20 20.76
C THR A 31 -27.69 2.61 20.30
N TYR A 32 -28.56 3.56 20.60
CA TYR A 32 -28.36 4.99 20.33
C TYR A 32 -28.04 5.70 21.66
N TYR A 33 -26.92 6.43 21.70
CA TYR A 33 -26.55 7.28 22.83
C TYR A 33 -26.59 8.74 22.39
N ASP A 34 -27.46 9.50 23.04
CA ASP A 34 -27.61 10.94 22.82
C ASP A 34 -26.68 11.68 23.78
N LYS A 35 -25.67 12.37 23.24
CA LYS A 35 -24.64 13.04 24.04
C LYS A 35 -25.22 14.19 24.87
N LEU A 36 -26.20 14.93 24.33
CA LEU A 36 -26.76 16.11 24.98
C LEU A 36 -27.59 15.74 26.21
N SER A 37 -28.40 14.69 26.09
CA SER A 37 -29.25 14.22 27.17
C SER A 37 -28.56 13.20 28.08
N GLY A 38 -27.46 12.59 27.63
CA GLY A 38 -26.76 11.50 28.30
C GLY A 38 -27.58 10.20 28.37
N LYS A 39 -28.62 10.08 27.54
CA LYS A 39 -29.53 8.92 27.54
C LYS A 39 -29.10 7.89 26.49
N THR A 40 -29.30 6.64 26.85
CA THR A 40 -29.10 5.49 25.96
C THR A 40 -30.44 4.85 25.68
N ASN A 41 -30.73 4.59 24.41
CA ASN A 41 -31.92 3.89 23.96
C ASN A 41 -31.54 2.66 23.14
N VAL A 42 -32.22 1.55 23.37
CA VAL A 42 -31.95 0.27 22.68
C VAL A 42 -33.19 -0.15 21.92
N SER A 43 -33.03 -0.39 20.63
CA SER A 43 -34.12 -0.79 19.74
C SER A 43 -33.78 -2.04 18.93
N LEU A 44 -34.80 -2.83 18.63
CA LEU A 44 -34.74 -3.95 17.69
C LEU A 44 -35.10 -3.42 16.30
N ILE A 45 -34.16 -3.50 15.35
CA ILE A 45 -34.33 -2.93 14.01
C ILE A 45 -34.80 -4.01 13.02
N ILE A 46 -34.19 -5.20 13.06
CA ILE A 46 -34.53 -6.37 12.24
C ILE A 46 -34.56 -7.61 13.14
N ASP A 47 -35.57 -8.46 12.98
CA ASP A 47 -35.81 -9.64 13.80
C ASP A 47 -35.43 -10.99 13.14
N ASP A 48 -35.05 -10.97 11.86
CA ASP A 48 -34.79 -12.15 11.02
C ASP A 48 -33.71 -11.90 9.94
N CYS A 49 -32.51 -11.51 10.38
CA CYS A 49 -31.35 -11.21 9.54
C CYS A 49 -30.41 -12.41 9.33
N LEU A 50 -29.90 -12.56 8.10
CA LEU A 50 -28.73 -13.39 7.78
C LEU A 50 -27.44 -12.76 8.33
N ASP A 51 -26.30 -13.39 8.10
CA ASP A 51 -25.02 -13.01 8.72
C ASP A 51 -24.45 -11.69 8.22
N GLU A 52 -24.71 -11.35 6.95
CA GLU A 52 -24.20 -10.14 6.32
C GLU A 52 -25.06 -8.92 6.61
N TYR A 53 -24.44 -7.90 7.20
CA TYR A 53 -25.00 -6.55 7.34
C TYR A 53 -23.87 -5.53 7.40
N ASP A 54 -24.15 -4.30 6.96
CA ASP A 54 -23.20 -3.20 7.07
C ASP A 54 -23.93 -1.87 7.26
N ALA A 55 -23.22 -0.86 7.77
CA ALA A 55 -23.76 0.47 7.95
C ALA A 55 -22.77 1.58 7.57
N ALA A 56 -23.33 2.71 7.18
CA ALA A 56 -22.64 3.95 6.85
C ALA A 56 -23.38 5.16 7.45
N ILE A 57 -22.71 6.30 7.51
CA ILE A 57 -23.29 7.56 7.96
C ILE A 57 -23.08 8.62 6.88
N SER A 58 -24.14 9.35 6.54
CA SER A 58 -24.10 10.45 5.58
C SER A 58 -23.52 11.72 6.20
N LYS A 59 -23.18 12.71 5.36
CA LYS A 59 -22.73 14.05 5.81
C LYS A 59 -23.80 14.75 6.68
N ASN A 60 -25.08 14.43 6.45
CA ASN A 60 -26.21 14.99 7.21
C ASN A 60 -26.49 14.30 8.55
N GLY A 61 -25.82 13.17 8.86
CA GLY A 61 -26.00 12.43 10.11
C GLY A 61 -27.01 11.30 10.04
N ILE A 62 -27.66 11.10 8.88
CA ILE A 62 -28.52 9.93 8.64
C ILE A 62 -27.62 8.70 8.54
N VAL A 63 -27.93 7.69 9.34
CA VAL A 63 -27.29 6.37 9.32
C VAL A 63 -28.04 5.46 8.35
N TYR A 64 -27.31 4.80 7.47
CA TYR A 64 -27.86 3.81 6.55
C TYR A 64 -27.38 2.42 6.95
N LEU A 65 -28.31 1.50 7.19
CA LEU A 65 -28.05 0.10 7.49
C LEU A 65 -28.57 -0.75 6.33
N ILE A 66 -27.72 -1.61 5.78
CA ILE A 66 -28.07 -2.59 4.77
C ILE A 66 -27.95 -4.00 5.35
N CYS A 67 -28.92 -4.86 5.06
CA CYS A 67 -28.85 -6.27 5.48
C CYS A 67 -29.67 -7.18 4.56
N GLN A 68 -29.33 -8.47 4.55
CA GLN A 68 -30.15 -9.50 3.92
C GLN A 68 -30.96 -10.26 4.98
N LYS A 69 -32.27 -10.36 4.79
CA LYS A 69 -33.17 -11.14 5.64
C LYS A 69 -33.11 -12.63 5.33
N ILE A 70 -33.63 -13.45 6.23
CA ILE A 70 -33.71 -14.92 6.07
C ILE A 70 -34.53 -15.30 4.83
N ASP A 71 -35.59 -14.55 4.54
CA ASP A 71 -36.44 -14.66 3.33
C ASP A 71 -35.74 -14.21 2.03
N LYS A 72 -34.46 -13.83 2.11
CA LYS A 72 -33.63 -13.34 0.99
C LYS A 72 -33.96 -11.95 0.47
N SER A 73 -34.91 -11.25 1.08
CA SER A 73 -35.10 -9.82 0.80
C SER A 73 -33.89 -9.01 1.27
N VAL A 74 -33.60 -7.93 0.56
CA VAL A 74 -32.52 -6.99 0.88
C VAL A 74 -33.15 -5.69 1.31
N ILE A 75 -32.85 -5.27 2.55
CA ILE A 75 -33.45 -4.09 3.16
C ILE A 75 -32.39 -3.04 3.44
N LEU A 76 -32.64 -1.83 2.94
CA LEU A 76 -31.95 -0.61 3.33
C LEU A 76 -32.80 0.13 4.36
N ILE A 77 -32.18 0.58 5.44
CA ILE A 77 -32.84 1.28 6.54
C ILE A 77 -32.14 2.60 6.74
N SER A 78 -32.87 3.70 6.63
CA SER A 78 -32.39 5.02 7.02
C SER A 78 -32.80 5.32 8.45
N ILE A 79 -31.85 5.67 9.29
CA ILE A 79 -32.01 5.92 10.72
C ILE A 79 -31.62 7.38 10.97
N ASP A 80 -32.57 8.15 11.49
CA ASP A 80 -32.35 9.51 12.01
C ASP A 80 -32.66 9.49 13.51
N LYS A 81 -31.58 9.46 14.31
CA LYS A 81 -31.60 9.30 15.76
C LYS A 81 -32.38 8.05 16.19
N GLU A 82 -33.55 8.22 16.79
CA GLU A 82 -34.41 7.13 17.26
C GLU A 82 -35.45 6.68 16.22
N SER A 83 -35.63 7.45 15.15
CA SER A 83 -36.58 7.16 14.08
C SER A 83 -35.90 6.42 12.93
N TYR A 84 -36.64 5.54 12.25
CA TYR A 84 -36.12 4.83 11.10
C TYR A 84 -37.21 4.52 10.06
N GLU A 85 -36.78 4.45 8.81
CA GLU A 85 -37.60 4.06 7.66
C GLU A 85 -36.93 2.88 6.94
N LYS A 86 -37.75 1.92 6.49
CA LYS A 86 -37.29 0.71 5.81
C LYS A 86 -37.65 0.78 4.33
N HIS A 87 -36.67 0.52 3.49
CA HIS A 87 -36.81 0.42 2.04
C HIS A 87 -36.38 -0.97 1.58
N ILE A 88 -37.26 -1.65 0.87
CA ILE A 88 -36.93 -2.93 0.26
C ILE A 88 -36.22 -2.64 -1.07
N LEU A 89 -34.94 -3.02 -1.18
CA LEU A 89 -34.19 -2.88 -2.44
C LEU A 89 -34.49 -4.03 -3.40
N ALA A 90 -34.73 -5.22 -2.86
CA ALA A 90 -35.14 -6.40 -3.61
C ALA A 90 -36.01 -7.30 -2.72
N ASP A 91 -37.16 -7.71 -3.24
CA ASP A 91 -38.10 -8.60 -2.53
C ASP A 91 -37.53 -10.01 -2.36
N GLU A 92 -36.76 -10.50 -3.34
CA GLU A 92 -36.10 -11.80 -3.28
C GLU A 92 -34.80 -11.77 -4.09
N PHE A 93 -33.67 -11.94 -3.41
CA PHE A 93 -32.37 -12.07 -4.07
C PHE A 93 -32.01 -13.55 -4.26
N LYS A 94 -31.58 -13.92 -5.46
CA LYS A 94 -31.10 -15.28 -5.72
C LYS A 94 -29.77 -15.51 -5.00
N GLY A 95 -29.82 -16.30 -3.93
CA GLY A 95 -28.64 -16.70 -3.16
C GLY A 95 -28.38 -15.84 -1.92
N LYS A 96 -27.26 -16.12 -1.25
CA LYS A 96 -26.79 -15.33 -0.11
C LYS A 96 -25.86 -14.23 -0.62
N LEU A 97 -26.03 -13.02 -0.10
CA LEU A 97 -25.03 -11.98 -0.24
C LEU A 97 -23.81 -12.38 0.62
N ILE A 98 -22.62 -12.00 0.17
CA ILE A 98 -21.34 -12.21 0.86
C ILE A 98 -20.56 -10.91 0.81
N ASN A 99 -19.87 -10.53 1.90
CA ASN A 99 -19.12 -9.27 2.00
C ASN A 99 -19.98 -8.04 1.66
N LEU A 100 -21.15 -7.96 2.27
CA LEU A 100 -22.06 -6.83 2.06
C LEU A 100 -21.45 -5.56 2.66
N ASN A 101 -21.30 -4.52 1.84
CA ASN A 101 -20.72 -3.25 2.24
C ASN A 101 -21.58 -2.09 1.75
N ILE A 102 -21.69 -1.04 2.56
CA ILE A 102 -22.34 0.23 2.19
C ILE A 102 -21.39 1.41 2.42
N ARG A 103 -21.42 2.38 1.51
CA ARG A 103 -20.77 3.69 1.62
C ARG A 103 -21.75 4.77 1.15
N VAL A 104 -21.65 5.95 1.75
CA VAL A 104 -22.42 7.13 1.33
C VAL A 104 -21.40 8.21 0.96
N ILE A 105 -21.30 8.51 -0.33
CA ILE A 105 -20.28 9.41 -0.89
C ILE A 105 -21.00 10.46 -1.72
N ASP A 106 -20.78 11.73 -1.40
CA ASP A 106 -21.45 12.87 -2.06
C ASP A 106 -22.97 12.67 -2.24
N GLU A 107 -23.62 12.25 -1.16
CA GLU A 107 -25.06 11.94 -1.07
C GLU A 107 -25.53 10.78 -1.98
N GLN A 108 -24.60 10.08 -2.64
CA GLN A 108 -24.87 8.84 -3.36
C GLN A 108 -24.62 7.63 -2.44
N THR A 109 -25.59 6.71 -2.42
CA THR A 109 -25.45 5.46 -1.68
C THR A 109 -24.85 4.41 -2.60
N HIS A 110 -23.75 3.81 -2.18
CA HIS A 110 -23.02 2.75 -2.88
C HIS A 110 -23.06 1.47 -2.04
N ILE A 111 -23.48 0.38 -2.65
CA ILE A 111 -23.58 -0.95 -2.02
C ILE A 111 -22.75 -1.92 -2.86
N ILE A 112 -21.78 -2.58 -2.23
CA ILE A 112 -20.91 -3.56 -2.87
C ILE A 112 -21.08 -4.89 -2.16
N TYR A 113 -21.22 -5.96 -2.93
CA TYR A 113 -21.39 -7.31 -2.40
C TYR A 113 -20.97 -8.37 -3.43
N CYS A 114 -20.76 -9.59 -2.94
CA CYS A 114 -20.51 -10.78 -3.75
C CYS A 114 -21.73 -11.70 -3.77
N VAL A 115 -21.87 -12.43 -4.88
CA VAL A 115 -22.85 -13.52 -5.04
C VAL A 115 -22.12 -14.70 -5.67
N GLU A 116 -22.37 -15.91 -5.16
CA GLU A 116 -21.88 -17.14 -5.79
C GLU A 116 -22.49 -17.34 -7.17
N SER A 117 -21.67 -17.76 -8.14
CA SER A 117 -22.14 -18.13 -9.47
C SER A 117 -23.03 -19.38 -9.37
N GLU A 118 -24.16 -19.37 -10.09
CA GLU A 118 -25.02 -20.55 -10.21
C GLU A 118 -24.34 -21.70 -10.97
N GLU A 119 -23.32 -21.39 -11.80
CA GLU A 119 -22.63 -22.34 -12.67
C GLU A 119 -21.45 -23.04 -11.97
N GLU A 120 -20.70 -22.30 -11.15
CA GLU A 120 -19.49 -22.79 -10.48
C GLU A 120 -19.39 -22.20 -9.07
N ASN A 121 -19.47 -23.05 -8.04
CA ASN A 121 -19.42 -22.61 -6.63
C ASN A 121 -18.09 -21.92 -6.23
N GLU A 122 -17.03 -22.07 -7.02
CA GLU A 122 -15.74 -21.42 -6.81
C GLU A 122 -15.69 -19.99 -7.37
N ILE A 123 -16.69 -19.58 -8.14
CA ILE A 123 -16.75 -18.24 -8.73
C ILE A 123 -17.69 -17.36 -7.91
N LEU A 124 -17.20 -16.20 -7.49
CA LEU A 124 -17.99 -15.11 -6.95
C LEU A 124 -18.06 -13.97 -7.98
N ARG A 125 -19.22 -13.35 -8.10
CA ARG A 125 -19.40 -12.13 -8.87
C ARG A 125 -19.54 -10.95 -7.93
N ILE A 126 -18.70 -9.94 -8.11
CA ILE A 126 -18.76 -8.68 -7.38
C ILE A 126 -19.76 -7.76 -8.09
N TYR A 127 -20.76 -7.29 -7.36
CA TYR A 127 -21.73 -6.31 -7.81
C TYR A 127 -21.52 -4.97 -7.11
N HIS A 128 -21.70 -3.89 -7.85
CA HIS A 128 -21.82 -2.54 -7.34
C HIS A 128 -23.22 -2.02 -7.67
N HIS A 129 -24.03 -1.79 -6.63
CA HIS A 129 -25.35 -1.22 -6.71
C HIS A 129 -25.31 0.19 -6.14
N TYR A 130 -25.71 1.20 -6.91
CA TYR A 130 -25.62 2.60 -6.47
C TYR A 130 -26.86 3.40 -6.85
N LEU A 131 -27.15 4.40 -6.02
CA LEU A 131 -28.29 5.29 -6.20
C LEU A 131 -27.85 6.55 -6.94
N LEU A 132 -28.40 6.78 -8.13
CA LEU A 132 -28.18 7.98 -8.92
C LEU A 132 -29.50 8.76 -9.06
N GLY A 133 -29.64 9.84 -8.28
CA GLY A 133 -30.93 10.50 -8.10
C GLY A 133 -31.89 9.55 -7.39
N ASP A 134 -33.05 9.27 -8.00
CA ASP A 134 -34.04 8.33 -7.46
C ASP A 134 -33.98 6.94 -8.12
N ILE A 135 -32.93 6.67 -8.91
CA ILE A 135 -32.81 5.44 -9.71
C ILE A 135 -31.62 4.61 -9.22
N TRP A 136 -31.91 3.38 -8.83
CA TRP A 136 -30.89 2.38 -8.54
C TRP A 136 -30.30 1.81 -9.82
N LYS A 137 -28.97 1.77 -9.89
CA LYS A 137 -28.19 1.17 -10.97
C LYS A 137 -27.34 0.01 -10.44
N THR A 138 -27.16 -1.02 -11.26
CA THR A 138 -26.34 -2.18 -10.93
C THR A 138 -25.26 -2.37 -11.98
N HIS A 139 -24.03 -2.58 -11.54
CA HIS A 139 -22.89 -2.90 -12.37
C HIS A 139 -22.21 -4.18 -11.87
N VAL A 140 -21.80 -5.05 -12.81
CA VAL A 140 -20.95 -6.21 -12.50
C VAL A 140 -19.50 -5.74 -12.51
N VAL A 141 -18.85 -5.71 -11.35
CA VAL A 141 -17.48 -5.18 -11.24
C VAL A 141 -16.46 -6.19 -11.75
N SER A 142 -16.55 -7.44 -11.27
CA SER A 142 -15.62 -8.50 -11.65
C SER A 142 -16.19 -9.88 -11.31
N ASN A 143 -15.71 -10.91 -12.01
CA ASN A 143 -15.83 -12.30 -11.57
C ASN A 143 -14.49 -12.69 -10.95
N ILE A 144 -14.53 -13.19 -9.71
CA ILE A 144 -13.35 -13.62 -8.97
C ILE A 144 -13.48 -15.10 -8.63
N ARG A 145 -12.36 -15.81 -8.55
CA ARG A 145 -12.33 -17.19 -8.09
C ARG A 145 -11.87 -17.24 -6.64
N LYS A 146 -12.69 -17.83 -5.77
CA LYS A 146 -12.34 -18.08 -4.37
C LYS A 146 -11.62 -19.42 -4.22
N ARG A 147 -10.72 -19.51 -3.23
CA ARG A 147 -10.20 -20.79 -2.72
C ARG A 147 -11.04 -21.24 -1.52
N GLU A 148 -10.39 -21.82 -0.51
CA GLU A 148 -11.04 -22.34 0.69
C GLU A 148 -11.62 -21.24 1.58
N ILE A 149 -11.00 -20.05 1.60
CA ILE A 149 -11.39 -18.93 2.46
C ILE A 149 -11.79 -17.75 1.60
N ILE A 150 -12.98 -17.20 1.85
CA ILE A 150 -13.41 -15.95 1.25
C ILE A 150 -12.89 -14.81 2.12
N ASN A 151 -12.06 -13.97 1.53
CA ASN A 151 -11.61 -12.74 2.17
C ASN A 151 -12.58 -11.58 1.90
N PRO A 152 -12.79 -10.68 2.87
CA PRO A 152 -13.56 -9.46 2.66
C PRO A 152 -13.00 -8.56 1.58
N ILE A 153 -13.91 -7.87 0.86
CA ILE A 153 -13.55 -6.74 0.00
C ILE A 153 -13.16 -5.57 0.92
N SER A 154 -11.99 -4.98 0.70
CA SER A 154 -11.62 -3.71 1.33
C SER A 154 -12.00 -2.55 0.41
N ILE A 155 -12.54 -1.47 0.97
CA ILE A 155 -13.11 -0.35 0.23
C ILE A 155 -12.61 0.95 0.82
N VAL A 156 -12.03 1.79 -0.03
CA VAL A 156 -11.53 3.12 0.35
C VAL A 156 -12.07 4.18 -0.60
N GLU A 157 -12.39 5.33 -0.04
CA GLU A 157 -12.75 6.54 -0.78
C GLU A 157 -11.52 7.44 -0.93
N THR A 158 -11.34 7.95 -2.15
CA THR A 158 -10.39 9.00 -2.52
C THR A 158 -11.15 10.07 -3.31
N ASP A 159 -10.51 11.21 -3.57
CA ASP A 159 -11.15 12.33 -4.26
C ASP A 159 -11.80 11.91 -5.60
N GLY A 160 -13.14 11.86 -5.62
CA GLY A 160 -13.96 11.45 -6.76
C GLY A 160 -13.90 9.97 -7.14
N LYS A 161 -13.25 9.10 -6.34
CA LYS A 161 -13.08 7.67 -6.66
C LYS A 161 -13.35 6.75 -5.49
N LEU A 162 -14.00 5.64 -5.79
CA LEU A 162 -14.14 4.49 -4.91
C LEU A 162 -13.18 3.40 -5.36
N ILE A 163 -12.29 2.98 -4.47
CA ILE A 163 -11.29 1.95 -4.73
C ILE A 163 -11.70 0.70 -3.97
N ILE A 164 -11.81 -0.42 -4.68
CA ILE A 164 -12.03 -1.73 -4.05
C ILE A 164 -10.81 -2.60 -4.24
N SER A 165 -10.48 -3.36 -3.21
CA SER A 165 -9.42 -4.35 -3.22
C SER A 165 -9.98 -5.70 -2.80
N TYR A 166 -9.62 -6.74 -3.55
CA TYR A 166 -10.18 -8.08 -3.41
C TYR A 166 -9.19 -9.15 -3.87
N TYR A 167 -9.47 -10.39 -3.52
CA TYR A 167 -8.67 -11.53 -3.92
C TYR A 167 -9.23 -12.18 -5.18
N ASP A 168 -8.33 -12.60 -6.07
CA ASP A 168 -8.65 -13.41 -7.23
C ASP A 168 -7.43 -14.30 -7.57
N ILE A 169 -7.63 -15.28 -8.46
CA ILE A 169 -6.58 -16.22 -8.84
C ILE A 169 -5.89 -15.74 -10.13
N ALA A 170 -4.57 -15.58 -10.06
CA ALA A 170 -3.69 -15.42 -11.22
C ALA A 170 -2.57 -16.47 -11.17
N ASP A 171 -2.31 -17.13 -12.29
CA ASP A 171 -1.31 -18.20 -12.41
C ASP A 171 -1.45 -19.27 -11.34
N ASN A 172 -2.69 -19.69 -11.08
CA ASN A 172 -3.09 -20.63 -10.02
C ASN A 172 -2.75 -20.18 -8.60
N ASN A 173 -2.37 -18.93 -8.35
CA ASN A 173 -2.07 -18.38 -7.03
C ASN A 173 -3.05 -17.28 -6.65
N GLU A 174 -3.38 -17.15 -5.37
CA GLU A 174 -4.23 -16.09 -4.88
C GLU A 174 -3.44 -14.77 -4.81
N GLN A 175 -3.94 -13.75 -5.50
CA GLN A 175 -3.36 -12.42 -5.58
C GLN A 175 -4.36 -11.36 -5.17
N ILE A 176 -3.85 -10.20 -4.77
CA ILE A 176 -4.66 -9.02 -4.51
C ILE A 176 -4.82 -8.25 -5.81
N PHE A 177 -6.06 -7.87 -6.09
CA PHE A 177 -6.46 -7.05 -7.22
C PHE A 177 -7.16 -5.79 -6.74
N ILE A 178 -7.00 -4.72 -7.50
CA ILE A 178 -7.69 -3.44 -7.28
C ILE A 178 -8.52 -3.08 -8.51
N SER A 179 -9.71 -2.53 -8.27
CA SER A 179 -10.52 -1.85 -9.28
C SER A 179 -10.92 -0.48 -8.77
N LEU A 180 -10.94 0.51 -9.66
CA LEU A 180 -11.28 1.89 -9.34
C LEU A 180 -12.61 2.25 -9.99
N TYR A 181 -13.50 2.90 -9.26
CA TYR A 181 -14.74 3.46 -9.77
C TYR A 181 -14.68 4.97 -9.71
N ASP A 182 -14.85 5.62 -10.85
CA ASP A 182 -14.98 7.06 -10.93
C ASP A 182 -16.43 7.47 -10.68
N ILE A 183 -16.64 8.28 -9.64
CA ILE A 183 -17.97 8.67 -9.17
C ILE A 183 -18.63 9.64 -10.14
N HIS A 184 -17.84 10.45 -10.87
CA HIS A 184 -18.36 11.45 -11.79
C HIS A 184 -18.77 10.84 -13.13
N THR A 185 -17.97 9.91 -13.67
CA THR A 185 -18.29 9.22 -14.94
C THR A 185 -19.15 7.99 -14.73
N CYS A 186 -19.26 7.50 -13.49
CA CYS A 186 -19.95 6.27 -13.12
C CYS A 186 -19.38 5.02 -13.82
N THR A 187 -18.07 4.96 -14.00
CA THR A 187 -17.38 3.86 -14.71
C THR A 187 -16.34 3.19 -13.85
N TRP A 188 -16.18 1.88 -14.05
CA TRP A 188 -15.10 1.08 -13.45
C TRP A 188 -13.89 1.03 -14.39
N SER A 189 -12.69 1.03 -13.80
CA SER A 189 -11.45 0.64 -14.47
C SER A 189 -11.37 -0.87 -14.65
N ASP A 190 -10.43 -1.31 -15.47
CA ASP A 190 -10.01 -2.71 -15.46
C ASP A 190 -9.42 -3.11 -14.10
N LYS A 191 -9.44 -4.41 -13.80
CA LYS A 191 -8.81 -4.96 -12.59
C LYS A 191 -7.29 -4.96 -12.73
N VAL A 192 -6.59 -4.47 -11.72
CA VAL A 192 -5.13 -4.39 -11.67
C VAL A 192 -4.61 -5.34 -10.61
N GLN A 193 -3.78 -6.30 -11.00
CA GLN A 193 -3.08 -7.19 -10.07
C GLN A 193 -1.93 -6.42 -9.40
N ILE A 194 -1.87 -6.45 -8.07
CA ILE A 194 -0.83 -5.70 -7.32
C ILE A 194 0.18 -6.62 -6.62
N THR A 195 -0.15 -7.87 -6.36
CA THR A 195 0.79 -8.89 -5.85
C THR A 195 1.07 -9.97 -6.88
N ALA A 196 2.25 -10.59 -6.83
CA ALA A 196 2.66 -11.63 -7.78
C ALA A 196 3.42 -12.80 -7.15
N ASP A 197 3.43 -12.91 -5.82
CA ASP A 197 4.09 -14.02 -5.12
C ASP A 197 3.16 -15.24 -4.92
N ASN A 198 3.73 -16.40 -4.66
CA ASN A 198 2.99 -17.66 -4.53
C ASN A 198 2.44 -17.92 -3.12
N ASN A 199 2.60 -16.98 -2.19
CA ASN A 199 2.15 -17.18 -0.81
C ASN A 199 0.66 -16.87 -0.68
N MET A 200 -0.03 -17.66 0.14
CA MET A 200 -1.42 -17.40 0.52
C MET A 200 -1.52 -16.08 1.29
N LYS A 201 -2.62 -15.34 1.07
CA LYS A 201 -2.86 -14.02 1.66
C LYS A 201 -4.26 -13.96 2.25
N ILE A 202 -4.42 -13.29 3.39
CA ILE A 202 -5.70 -13.23 4.10
C ILE A 202 -5.81 -11.95 4.93
N TYR A 203 -7.03 -11.59 5.32
CA TYR A 203 -7.32 -10.45 6.19
C TYR A 203 -6.81 -9.12 5.64
N LEU A 204 -7.24 -8.77 4.43
CA LEU A 204 -6.88 -7.51 3.78
C LEU A 204 -7.55 -6.30 4.45
N ASP A 205 -6.78 -5.25 4.69
CA ASP A 205 -7.29 -3.90 4.95
C ASP A 205 -6.52 -2.89 4.08
N MET A 206 -7.17 -1.76 3.81
CA MET A 206 -6.67 -0.71 2.93
C MET A 206 -7.11 0.66 3.44
N ILE A 207 -6.26 1.65 3.30
CA ILE A 207 -6.57 3.04 3.63
C ILE A 207 -5.91 3.97 2.61
N SER A 208 -6.42 5.19 2.50
CA SER A 208 -5.80 6.28 1.74
C SER A 208 -5.87 7.53 2.60
N TYR A 209 -4.83 8.36 2.59
CA TYR A 209 -4.78 9.58 3.40
C TYR A 209 -4.81 10.85 2.55
N ASP A 210 -4.04 10.87 1.45
CA ASP A 210 -3.76 12.06 0.64
C ASP A 210 -4.45 12.04 -0.73
N ASN A 211 -5.35 11.08 -0.95
CA ASN A 211 -6.07 10.80 -2.20
C ASN A 211 -5.18 10.41 -3.40
N LYS A 212 -3.86 10.31 -3.20
CA LYS A 212 -2.88 9.96 -4.23
C LYS A 212 -2.18 8.64 -3.93
N GLU A 213 -2.23 8.21 -2.69
CA GLU A 213 -1.57 7.01 -2.21
C GLU A 213 -2.59 6.07 -1.58
N ILE A 214 -2.32 4.77 -1.68
CA ILE A 214 -3.02 3.74 -0.95
C ILE A 214 -2.02 2.91 -0.16
N ASP A 215 -2.38 2.65 1.07
CA ASP A 215 -1.68 1.78 2.01
C ASP A 215 -2.48 0.50 2.15
N LEU A 216 -1.81 -0.65 2.05
CA LEU A 216 -2.39 -1.97 2.18
C LEU A 216 -1.69 -2.75 3.28
N CYS A 217 -2.46 -3.46 4.09
CA CYS A 217 -1.91 -4.46 4.99
C CYS A 217 -2.72 -5.76 4.91
N TYR A 218 -2.03 -6.87 5.06
CA TYR A 218 -2.63 -8.20 4.99
C TYR A 218 -1.74 -9.23 5.69
N SER A 219 -2.31 -10.37 6.05
CA SER A 219 -1.56 -11.51 6.57
C SER A 219 -1.10 -12.39 5.41
N GLN A 220 0.20 -12.67 5.31
CA GLN A 220 0.78 -13.55 4.30
C GLN A 220 1.32 -14.83 4.95
N PHE A 221 1.04 -15.98 4.36
CA PHE A 221 1.53 -17.27 4.86
C PHE A 221 2.95 -17.54 4.38
N ILE A 222 3.92 -17.51 5.30
CA ILE A 222 5.34 -17.71 5.04
C ILE A 222 5.87 -18.77 6.02
N GLU A 223 6.54 -19.80 5.50
CA GLU A 223 7.23 -20.82 6.30
C GLU A 223 6.36 -21.46 7.40
N GLY A 224 5.09 -21.76 7.08
CA GLY A 224 4.18 -22.44 8.00
C GLY A 224 3.43 -21.52 8.98
N ASN A 225 3.63 -20.20 8.92
CA ASN A 225 2.99 -19.23 9.80
C ASN A 225 2.51 -18.00 9.01
N PHE A 226 1.67 -17.17 9.62
CA PHE A 226 1.28 -15.88 9.06
C PHE A 226 2.20 -14.76 9.55
N VAL A 227 2.51 -13.83 8.66
CA VAL A 227 3.16 -12.54 8.97
C VAL A 227 2.30 -11.39 8.48
N VAL A 228 2.37 -10.23 9.14
CA VAL A 228 1.75 -9.00 8.67
C VAL A 228 2.64 -8.36 7.62
N LYS A 229 2.09 -8.15 6.42
CA LYS A 229 2.70 -7.40 5.33
C LYS A 229 2.09 -6.01 5.26
N TYR A 230 2.91 -5.05 4.88
CA TYR A 230 2.50 -3.71 4.51
C TYR A 230 3.06 -3.36 3.14
N GLU A 231 2.24 -2.73 2.32
CA GLU A 231 2.62 -2.23 1.00
C GLU A 231 1.99 -0.87 0.74
N LYS A 232 2.72 -0.01 0.04
CA LYS A 232 2.25 1.33 -0.34
C LYS A 232 2.30 1.51 -1.85
N TYR A 233 1.30 2.16 -2.42
CA TYR A 233 1.21 2.43 -3.85
C TYR A 233 0.80 3.87 -4.13
N ASN A 234 1.39 4.46 -5.17
CA ASN A 234 0.92 5.72 -5.73
C ASN A 234 -0.09 5.46 -6.84
N ILE A 235 -1.17 6.23 -6.83
CA ILE A 235 -2.21 6.27 -7.85
C ILE A 235 -1.83 7.34 -8.88
N SER A 236 -1.58 6.91 -10.11
CA SER A 236 -1.34 7.80 -11.25
C SER A 236 -2.30 7.45 -12.39
N GLY A 237 -3.47 8.10 -12.37
CA GLY A 237 -4.57 7.78 -13.29
C GLY A 237 -5.23 6.46 -12.91
N GLU A 238 -5.08 5.45 -13.78
CA GLU A 238 -5.50 4.06 -13.54
C GLU A 238 -4.32 3.16 -13.14
N ASN A 239 -3.09 3.68 -13.17
CA ASN A 239 -1.90 2.92 -12.80
C ASN A 239 -1.61 3.00 -11.31
N LEU A 240 -1.16 1.89 -10.74
CA LEU A 240 -0.70 1.77 -9.37
C LEU A 240 0.79 1.42 -9.37
N VAL A 241 1.60 2.27 -8.71
CA VAL A 241 3.06 2.09 -8.64
C VAL A 241 3.48 1.82 -7.20
N LYS A 242 3.93 0.60 -6.90
CA LYS A 242 4.44 0.21 -5.58
C LYS A 242 5.62 1.11 -5.19
N GLN A 243 5.53 1.69 -3.99
CA GLN A 243 6.57 2.53 -3.39
C GLN A 243 7.43 1.73 -2.41
N TYR A 244 6.77 1.10 -1.43
CA TYR A 244 7.43 0.41 -0.32
C TYR A 244 6.73 -0.91 0.00
N GLU A 245 7.46 -1.82 0.61
CA GLU A 245 6.97 -3.09 1.11
C GLU A 245 7.73 -3.48 2.39
N HIS A 246 7.00 -3.87 3.42
CA HIS A 246 7.56 -4.28 4.71
C HIS A 246 6.91 -5.56 5.23
N VAL A 247 7.69 -6.34 6.00
CA VAL A 247 7.20 -7.41 6.88
C VAL A 247 7.24 -6.85 8.30
N LEU A 248 6.09 -6.75 8.94
CA LEU A 248 5.92 -5.99 10.18
C LEU A 248 5.88 -6.86 11.44
N SER A 249 5.60 -8.16 11.29
CA SER A 249 5.47 -9.07 12.43
C SER A 249 6.47 -10.22 12.36
N ASN A 250 6.64 -10.90 13.49
CA ASN A 250 7.26 -12.22 13.51
C ASN A 250 6.29 -13.25 12.88
N PRO A 251 6.80 -14.37 12.33
CA PRO A 251 5.96 -15.49 11.92
C PRO A 251 5.20 -16.06 13.13
N ALA A 252 3.87 -15.94 13.09
CA ALA A 252 2.95 -16.38 14.14
C ALA A 252 1.54 -16.63 13.57
N ASN A 253 0.49 -16.54 14.38
CA ASN A 253 -0.90 -16.58 13.93
C ASN A 253 -1.48 -15.17 13.73
N CYS A 254 -0.79 -14.30 12.97
CA CYS A 254 -1.19 -12.91 12.77
C CYS A 254 -2.55 -12.83 12.02
N MET A 255 -3.56 -12.24 12.66
CA MET A 255 -4.91 -12.11 12.11
C MET A 255 -5.41 -10.66 12.12
N TYR A 256 -6.28 -10.33 11.15
CA TYR A 256 -6.98 -9.05 11.07
C TYR A 256 -6.09 -7.81 11.23
N PRO A 257 -5.04 -7.64 10.40
CA PRO A 257 -4.33 -6.38 10.38
C PRO A 257 -5.28 -5.24 9.99
N ASN A 258 -5.20 -4.10 10.69
CA ASN A 258 -6.01 -2.91 10.43
C ASN A 258 -5.15 -1.66 10.49
N PHE A 259 -5.52 -0.68 9.67
CA PHE A 259 -4.94 0.65 9.75
C PHE A 259 -5.66 1.53 10.77
N VAL A 260 -4.88 2.26 11.56
CA VAL A 260 -5.35 3.37 12.38
C VAL A 260 -4.40 4.55 12.20
N TYR A 261 -4.84 5.61 11.53
CA TYR A 261 -4.13 6.87 11.57
C TYR A 261 -4.64 7.69 12.74
N SER A 262 -3.73 8.12 13.60
CA SER A 262 -4.04 8.84 14.82
C SER A 262 -2.99 9.92 15.02
N ARG A 263 -3.40 11.19 14.93
CA ARG A 263 -2.55 12.37 15.22
C ARG A 263 -1.19 12.31 14.50
N GLU A 264 -1.23 12.20 13.18
CA GLU A 264 -0.03 12.14 12.30
C GLU A 264 0.79 10.86 12.37
N THR A 265 0.39 9.89 13.20
CA THR A 265 1.04 8.57 13.26
C THR A 265 0.18 7.53 12.56
N LEU A 266 0.80 6.77 11.65
CA LEU A 266 0.21 5.60 11.02
C LEU A 266 0.45 4.37 11.90
N TRP A 267 -0.61 3.78 12.43
CA TRP A 267 -0.56 2.53 13.17
C TRP A 267 -1.08 1.38 12.31
N ILE A 268 -0.45 0.23 12.45
CA ILE A 268 -0.94 -1.04 11.93
C ILE A 268 -1.11 -1.97 13.12
N THR A 269 -2.34 -2.40 13.37
CA THR A 269 -2.72 -3.23 14.52
C THR A 269 -3.16 -4.60 14.05
N TRP A 270 -2.85 -5.67 14.78
CA TRP A 270 -3.28 -7.04 14.46
C TRP A 270 -3.47 -7.88 15.72
N ILE A 271 -4.00 -9.09 15.55
CA ILE A 271 -4.10 -10.08 16.62
C ILE A 271 -3.00 -11.12 16.47
N GLU A 272 -2.32 -11.42 17.57
CA GLU A 272 -1.39 -12.55 17.70
C GLU A 272 -1.66 -13.25 19.03
N TYR A 273 -1.90 -14.57 19.01
CA TYR A 273 -2.23 -15.39 20.19
C TYR A 273 -3.24 -14.75 21.17
N ASN A 274 -4.37 -14.21 20.66
CA ASN A 274 -5.39 -13.49 21.43
C ASN A 274 -4.92 -12.20 22.12
N SER A 275 -3.84 -11.59 21.66
CA SER A 275 -3.40 -10.27 22.09
C SER A 275 -3.41 -9.30 20.91
N VAL A 276 -3.66 -8.03 21.19
CA VAL A 276 -3.54 -6.95 20.21
C VAL A 276 -2.09 -6.52 20.17
N LEU A 277 -1.50 -6.55 18.98
CA LEU A 277 -0.19 -6.03 18.69
C LEU A 277 -0.30 -4.86 17.71
N SER A 278 0.72 -4.01 17.70
CA SER A 278 0.81 -2.92 16.74
C SER A 278 2.25 -2.54 16.42
N CYS A 279 2.45 -1.97 15.25
CA CYS A 279 3.61 -1.12 14.97
C CYS A 279 3.13 0.23 14.48
N PHE A 280 4.00 1.23 14.49
CA PHE A 280 3.67 2.56 14.01
C PHE A 280 4.77 3.13 13.12
N SER A 281 4.36 4.07 12.27
CA SER A 281 5.22 4.88 11.41
C SER A 281 4.90 6.36 11.65
N ASN A 282 5.95 7.16 11.77
CA ASN A 282 5.87 8.63 11.85
C ASN A 282 6.35 9.30 10.54
N ASP A 283 6.61 8.51 9.50
CA ASP A 283 7.17 8.94 8.21
C ASP A 283 6.37 8.39 7.03
N SER A 284 5.05 8.29 7.21
CA SER A 284 4.09 7.87 6.18
C SER A 284 4.40 6.50 5.57
N GLY A 285 4.86 5.57 6.41
CA GLY A 285 5.11 4.17 6.08
C GLY A 285 6.49 3.86 5.50
N LEU A 286 7.40 4.85 5.49
CA LEU A 286 8.79 4.63 5.03
C LEU A 286 9.57 3.74 6.02
N SER A 287 9.33 3.90 7.31
CA SER A 287 9.87 3.04 8.36
C SER A 287 8.83 2.76 9.43
N PHE A 288 9.00 1.63 10.12
CA PHE A 288 8.11 1.19 11.19
C PHE A 288 8.90 0.89 12.46
N SER A 289 8.26 1.16 13.59
CA SER A 289 8.72 0.72 14.90
C SER A 289 8.77 -0.82 14.98
N PRO A 290 9.46 -1.39 15.97
CA PRO A 290 9.22 -2.77 16.38
C PRO A 290 7.74 -2.98 16.75
N PRO A 291 7.24 -4.22 16.74
CA PRO A 291 5.93 -4.55 17.28
C PRO A 291 5.84 -4.28 18.79
N TYR A 292 4.68 -3.83 19.22
CA TYR A 292 4.31 -3.64 20.63
C TYR A 292 3.08 -4.47 20.95
N ILE A 293 3.07 -5.14 22.10
CA ILE A 293 1.92 -5.89 22.62
C ILE A 293 1.17 -5.07 23.66
N TRP A 294 -0.15 -4.98 23.51
CA TRP A 294 -1.01 -4.16 24.38
C TRP A 294 -1.55 -4.97 25.53
N GLU A 295 -1.08 -4.69 26.74
CA GLU A 295 -1.40 -5.48 27.95
C GLU A 295 -2.88 -5.45 28.36
N SER A 296 -3.66 -4.46 27.91
CA SER A 296 -5.11 -4.44 28.10
C SER A 296 -5.80 -5.60 27.38
N SER A 297 -5.32 -5.98 26.19
CA SER A 297 -5.91 -7.07 25.40
C SER A 297 -5.79 -8.46 26.05
N LYS A 298 -4.85 -8.62 27.00
CA LYS A 298 -4.70 -9.86 27.78
C LYS A 298 -5.65 -9.95 28.97
N ARG A 299 -6.15 -8.80 29.43
CA ARG A 299 -6.96 -8.66 30.64
C ARG A 299 -8.45 -8.65 30.34
N ASP A 300 -8.83 -8.01 29.24
CA ASP A 300 -10.23 -7.80 28.88
C ASP A 300 -10.62 -8.59 27.63
N ASN A 301 -11.91 -8.93 27.51
CA ASN A 301 -12.42 -9.38 26.22
C ASN A 301 -12.43 -8.18 25.26
N PHE A 302 -12.08 -8.42 24.01
CA PHE A 302 -12.04 -7.37 22.99
C PHE A 302 -12.61 -7.88 21.68
N ALA A 303 -13.12 -6.97 20.86
CA ALA A 303 -13.68 -7.26 19.55
C ALA A 303 -13.08 -6.32 18.50
N ARG A 304 -13.32 -6.66 17.23
CA ARG A 304 -13.00 -5.80 16.09
C ARG A 304 -14.25 -5.00 15.73
N TYR A 305 -14.14 -3.69 15.75
CA TYR A 305 -15.21 -2.76 15.46
C TYR A 305 -14.97 -2.13 14.10
N LYS A 306 -16.00 -2.10 13.25
CA LYS A 306 -16.04 -1.10 12.18
C LYS A 306 -16.37 0.24 12.81
N PHE A 307 -15.60 1.27 12.51
CA PHE A 307 -15.88 2.62 13.03
C PHE A 307 -15.94 3.62 11.90
N LEU A 308 -16.98 4.46 11.90
CA LEU A 308 -17.15 5.55 10.95
C LEU A 308 -17.69 6.78 11.66
N THR A 309 -17.36 7.96 11.14
CA THR A 309 -17.90 9.20 11.67
C THR A 309 -18.00 10.25 10.57
N ASN A 310 -18.97 11.16 10.70
CA ASN A 310 -19.03 12.38 9.89
C ASN A 310 -18.61 13.62 10.70
N ASN A 311 -18.06 13.42 11.91
CA ASN A 311 -17.51 14.50 12.73
C ASN A 311 -16.14 14.92 12.18
N ILE A 312 -16.06 16.13 11.62
CA ILE A 312 -14.85 16.66 10.97
C ILE A 312 -13.67 16.72 11.95
N SER A 313 -13.90 17.08 13.21
CA SER A 313 -12.82 17.15 14.20
C SER A 313 -12.20 15.78 14.43
N ILE A 314 -13.03 14.74 14.48
CA ILE A 314 -12.56 13.37 14.68
C ILE A 314 -11.91 12.84 13.41
N LEU A 315 -12.44 13.15 12.22
CA LEU A 315 -11.84 12.76 10.93
C LEU A 315 -10.44 13.35 10.71
N ASN A 316 -10.17 14.54 11.25
CA ASN A 316 -8.85 15.16 11.18
C ASN A 316 -7.83 14.45 12.08
N ASP A 317 -8.27 13.95 13.23
CA ASP A 317 -7.40 13.29 14.20
C ASP A 317 -7.29 11.78 13.97
N TYR A 318 -8.35 11.15 13.45
CA TYR A 318 -8.50 9.70 13.31
C TYR A 318 -9.04 9.32 11.93
N ARG A 319 -8.35 8.39 11.27
CA ARG A 319 -8.85 7.74 10.05
C ARG A 319 -8.57 6.25 10.12
N LEU A 320 -9.64 5.45 10.08
CA LEU A 320 -9.60 4.00 10.21
C LEU A 320 -10.90 3.39 9.68
N ASN A 321 -10.83 2.16 9.16
CA ASN A 321 -12.02 1.38 8.80
C ASN A 321 -12.46 0.49 9.97
N TYR A 322 -11.48 -0.15 10.58
CA TYR A 322 -11.64 -1.11 11.66
C TYR A 322 -10.61 -0.85 12.75
N THR A 323 -10.98 -1.16 13.99
CA THR A 323 -10.07 -1.11 15.13
C THR A 323 -10.45 -2.16 16.16
N PHE A 324 -9.53 -2.48 17.07
CA PHE A 324 -9.85 -3.28 18.25
C PHE A 324 -10.30 -2.40 19.40
N GLY A 325 -11.20 -2.93 20.23
CA GLY A 325 -11.63 -2.27 21.45
C GLY A 325 -12.18 -3.25 22.47
N THR A 326 -12.25 -2.81 23.73
CA THR A 326 -12.86 -3.60 24.81
C THR A 326 -14.30 -3.94 24.48
N TYR A 327 -14.69 -5.17 24.78
CA TYR A 327 -16.04 -5.67 24.55
C TYR A 327 -16.87 -5.56 25.83
N GLY A 328 -17.96 -4.79 25.80
CA GLY A 328 -18.83 -4.60 26.95
C GLY A 328 -19.68 -3.33 26.84
N GLU A 329 -20.03 -2.77 28.00
CA GLU A 329 -20.69 -1.47 28.11
C GLU A 329 -19.70 -0.32 27.89
N ASP A 330 -18.50 -0.44 28.47
CA ASP A 330 -17.42 0.53 28.31
C ASP A 330 -16.48 0.12 27.17
N ILE A 331 -16.72 0.69 25.98
CA ILE A 331 -15.88 0.46 24.81
C ILE A 331 -14.73 1.47 24.82
N SER A 332 -13.50 0.96 24.79
CA SER A 332 -12.26 1.72 24.66
C SER A 332 -11.40 1.08 23.60
N PHE A 333 -10.90 1.87 22.66
CA PHE A 333 -10.02 1.35 21.61
C PHE A 333 -8.66 0.93 22.17
N ILE A 334 -8.11 -0.13 21.57
CA ILE A 334 -6.85 -0.77 21.96
C ILE A 334 -6.00 -0.92 20.70
N GLY A 335 -4.68 -0.79 20.83
CA GLY A 335 -3.75 -1.06 19.73
C GLY A 335 -2.98 0.16 19.22
N PHE A 336 -3.28 1.36 19.70
CA PHE A 336 -2.61 2.59 19.28
C PHE A 336 -2.68 3.67 20.37
N GLY A 337 -1.77 4.65 20.33
CA GLY A 337 -1.71 5.75 21.29
C GLY A 337 -0.43 5.77 22.11
N ASP A 338 -0.53 5.96 23.44
CA ASP A 338 0.64 6.05 24.32
C ASP A 338 1.35 4.69 24.46
N ILE A 339 2.53 4.57 23.86
CA ILE A 339 3.35 3.36 23.87
C ILE A 339 3.77 2.91 25.29
N LYS A 340 3.70 3.78 26.31
CA LYS A 340 3.96 3.38 27.71
C LYS A 340 2.96 2.35 28.22
N ALA A 341 1.80 2.22 27.57
CA ALA A 341 0.79 1.21 27.88
C ALA A 341 1.08 -0.16 27.22
N ALA A 342 2.15 -0.28 26.43
CA ALA A 342 2.49 -1.47 25.67
C ALA A 342 3.93 -1.96 25.97
N LEU A 343 4.20 -3.21 25.63
CA LEU A 343 5.53 -3.82 25.77
C LEU A 343 6.13 -4.08 24.38
N GLU A 344 7.38 -3.72 24.17
CA GLU A 344 8.07 -3.97 22.91
C GLU A 344 8.34 -5.47 22.70
N VAL A 345 8.14 -5.96 21.47
CA VAL A 345 8.41 -7.33 21.04
C VAL A 345 9.48 -7.28 19.95
N PRO A 346 10.69 -7.78 20.20
CA PRO A 346 11.78 -7.72 19.22
C PRO A 346 11.48 -8.59 17.98
N LEU A 347 11.84 -8.09 16.80
CA LEU A 347 11.75 -8.84 15.55
C LEU A 347 12.88 -9.86 15.45
N LYS A 348 12.54 -11.12 15.23
CA LYS A 348 13.50 -12.23 15.06
C LYS A 348 14.41 -12.03 13.85
N SER A 349 13.93 -11.37 12.80
CA SER A 349 14.73 -11.03 11.61
C SER A 349 15.84 -10.02 11.91
N GLN A 350 15.57 -9.06 12.81
CA GLN A 350 16.57 -8.09 13.25
C GLN A 350 17.60 -8.73 14.20
N LEU A 351 17.17 -9.68 15.03
CA LEU A 351 18.08 -10.48 15.86
C LEU A 351 19.04 -11.30 14.99
N LYS A 352 18.54 -11.98 13.94
CA LYS A 352 19.40 -12.73 13.00
C LYS A 352 20.41 -11.85 12.27
N LYS A 353 20.01 -10.66 11.79
CA LYS A 353 20.96 -9.72 11.17
C LYS A 353 22.02 -9.25 12.15
N LYS A 354 21.65 -8.98 13.40
CA LYS A 354 22.60 -8.59 14.43
C LYS A 354 23.55 -9.73 14.79
N ASP A 355 23.05 -10.96 14.88
CA ASP A 355 23.88 -12.16 15.07
C ASP A 355 24.80 -12.41 13.86
N GLU A 356 24.34 -12.15 12.63
CA GLU A 356 25.16 -12.26 11.41
C GLU A 356 26.24 -11.16 11.35
N ASP A 357 25.91 -9.93 11.73
CA ASP A 357 26.85 -8.81 11.81
C ASP A 357 27.89 -9.03 12.93
N GLU A 358 27.47 -9.51 14.10
CA GLU A 358 28.36 -9.88 15.22
C GLU A 358 29.24 -11.08 14.86
N ASN A 359 28.70 -12.10 14.16
CA ASN A 359 29.49 -13.23 13.66
C ASN A 359 30.46 -12.81 12.55
N MET A 360 30.08 -11.86 11.68
CA MET A 360 31.00 -11.29 10.69
C MET A 360 32.16 -10.57 11.37
N ILE A 361 31.89 -9.73 12.37
CA ILE A 361 32.92 -9.03 13.15
C ILE A 361 33.82 -10.03 13.89
N GLU A 362 33.26 -11.08 14.51
CA GLU A 362 34.06 -12.14 15.14
C GLU A 362 34.92 -12.91 14.13
N THR A 363 34.39 -13.16 12.92
CA THR A 363 35.12 -13.85 11.85
C THR A 363 36.25 -12.98 11.31
N GLU A 364 36.04 -11.67 11.19
CA GLU A 364 37.03 -10.68 10.76
C GLU A 364 38.14 -10.52 11.81
N ILE A 365 37.80 -10.43 13.09
CA ILE A 365 38.76 -10.42 14.21
C ILE A 365 39.58 -11.73 14.27
N LYS A 366 38.96 -12.87 13.92
CA LYS A 366 39.64 -14.17 13.88
C LYS A 366 40.59 -14.28 12.69
N TRP A 367 40.19 -13.77 11.53
CA TRP A 367 41.04 -13.63 10.35
C TRP A 367 42.24 -12.70 10.61
N GLU A 368 42.03 -11.52 11.20
CA GLU A 368 43.12 -10.60 11.56
C GLU A 368 44.12 -11.25 12.53
N LYS A 369 43.64 -12.05 13.50
CA LYS A 369 44.51 -12.80 14.42
C LYS A 369 45.28 -13.93 13.74
N GLU A 370 44.77 -14.53 12.67
CA GLU A 370 45.48 -15.56 11.90
C GLU A 370 46.49 -14.94 10.92
N VAL A 371 46.14 -13.81 10.29
CA VAL A 371 47.06 -13.04 9.44
C VAL A 371 48.25 -12.51 10.23
N ASN A 372 48.03 -11.95 11.43
CA ASN A 372 49.10 -11.51 12.31
C ASN A 372 49.99 -12.66 12.82
N LYS A 373 49.51 -13.91 12.82
CA LYS A 373 50.35 -15.10 13.12
C LYS A 373 51.16 -15.56 11.91
N MET A 374 50.74 -15.24 10.69
CA MET A 374 51.47 -15.54 9.46
C MET A 374 52.56 -14.50 9.15
N GLU A 375 52.44 -13.26 9.61
CA GLU A 375 53.45 -12.20 9.42
C GLU A 375 54.81 -12.48 10.10
N ASP A 376 54.85 -13.41 11.06
CA ASP A 376 56.09 -13.89 11.70
C ASP A 376 56.82 -14.97 10.86
N SER A 377 56.30 -15.37 9.71
CA SER A 377 56.94 -16.34 8.81
C SER A 377 57.94 -15.66 7.87
N TYR A 378 59.23 -15.90 8.13
CA TYR A 378 60.38 -15.38 7.39
C TYR A 378 60.29 -15.55 5.86
N ASP A 379 59.61 -16.60 5.37
CA ASP A 379 59.48 -16.88 3.94
C ASP A 379 58.52 -15.92 3.22
N ILE A 380 57.47 -15.43 3.90
CA ILE A 380 56.49 -14.50 3.31
C ILE A 380 57.11 -13.10 3.17
N GLN A 381 57.92 -12.67 4.15
CA GLN A 381 58.62 -11.38 4.08
C GLN A 381 59.59 -11.30 2.89
N LYS A 382 60.18 -12.44 2.50
CA LYS A 382 61.05 -12.53 1.32
C LYS A 382 60.26 -12.38 0.02
N GLU A 383 59.11 -13.03 -0.11
CA GLU A 383 58.24 -12.88 -1.29
C GLU A 383 57.67 -11.47 -1.43
N ILE A 384 57.27 -10.83 -0.32
CA ILE A 384 56.80 -9.43 -0.32
C ILE A 384 57.91 -8.50 -0.82
N LYS A 385 59.15 -8.71 -0.41
CA LYS A 385 60.28 -7.91 -0.87
C LYS A 385 60.54 -8.08 -2.37
N GLU A 386 60.49 -9.30 -2.87
CA GLU A 386 60.65 -9.58 -4.32
C GLU A 386 59.49 -9.01 -5.15
N LEU A 387 58.26 -9.02 -4.63
CA LEU A 387 57.10 -8.41 -5.28
C LEU A 387 57.22 -6.88 -5.33
N ASN A 388 57.68 -6.24 -4.26
CA ASN A 388 57.87 -4.79 -4.21
C ASN A 388 58.96 -4.32 -5.19
N GLU A 389 60.03 -5.10 -5.38
CA GLU A 389 61.05 -4.82 -6.39
C GLU A 389 60.47 -4.91 -7.82
N LYS A 390 59.58 -5.87 -8.07
CA LYS A 390 58.87 -5.99 -9.37
C LYS A 390 57.90 -4.83 -9.60
N ILE A 391 57.17 -4.39 -8.57
CA ILE A 391 56.26 -3.24 -8.65
C ILE A 391 57.05 -1.97 -8.99
N THR A 392 58.15 -1.73 -8.28
CA THR A 392 59.03 -0.57 -8.53
C THR A 392 59.56 -0.57 -9.97
N LYS A 393 59.87 -1.74 -10.53
CA LYS A 393 60.27 -1.86 -11.93
C LYS A 393 59.14 -1.49 -12.90
N ILE A 394 57.92 -1.99 -12.65
CA ILE A 394 56.74 -1.70 -13.46
C ILE A 394 56.40 -0.19 -13.43
N GLU A 395 56.52 0.45 -12.27
CA GLU A 395 56.27 1.89 -12.12
C GLU A 395 57.26 2.73 -12.94
N ASN A 396 58.53 2.34 -12.96
CA ASN A 396 59.54 3.00 -13.80
C ASN A 396 59.29 2.79 -15.30
N ASP A 397 58.88 1.59 -15.70
CA ASP A 397 58.52 1.30 -17.09
C ASP A 397 57.29 2.13 -17.53
N LEU A 398 56.29 2.28 -16.65
CA LEU A 398 55.12 3.13 -16.89
C LEU A 398 55.48 4.62 -17.03
N LEU A 399 56.42 5.11 -16.23
CA LEU A 399 56.96 6.47 -16.34
C LEU A 399 57.63 6.69 -17.71
N SER A 400 58.46 5.74 -18.16
CA SER A 400 59.11 5.80 -19.48
C SER A 400 58.09 5.82 -20.62
N ILE A 401 57.07 4.97 -20.57
CA ILE A 401 56.00 4.92 -21.58
C ILE A 401 55.23 6.25 -21.61
N LYS A 402 54.98 6.84 -20.44
CA LYS A 402 54.28 8.12 -20.34
C LYS A 402 55.07 9.25 -21.00
N ASP A 403 56.38 9.28 -20.82
CA ASP A 403 57.27 10.25 -21.46
C ASP A 403 57.32 10.05 -22.99
N GLU A 404 57.35 8.80 -23.47
CA GLU A 404 57.25 8.49 -24.91
C GLU A 404 55.92 8.97 -25.52
N ILE A 405 54.80 8.72 -24.85
CA ILE A 405 53.47 9.21 -25.29
C ILE A 405 53.47 10.74 -25.37
N GLN A 406 54.11 11.42 -24.42
CA GLN A 406 54.16 12.88 -24.41
C GLN A 406 55.00 13.43 -25.56
N ASN A 407 56.11 12.77 -25.91
CA ASN A 407 56.93 13.09 -27.08
C ASN A 407 56.19 12.85 -28.40
N ILE A 408 55.45 11.75 -28.52
CA ILE A 408 54.63 11.47 -29.71
C ILE A 408 53.54 12.54 -29.88
N LYS A 409 52.92 12.98 -28.78
CA LYS A 409 51.90 14.06 -28.81
C LYS A 409 52.48 15.40 -29.26
N THR A 410 53.69 15.76 -28.83
CA THR A 410 54.34 16.99 -29.29
C THR A 410 54.73 16.92 -30.76
N GLU A 411 55.25 15.78 -31.23
CA GLU A 411 55.57 15.58 -32.65
C GLU A 411 54.32 15.68 -33.56
N HIS A 412 53.21 15.07 -33.14
CA HIS A 412 51.93 15.17 -33.86
C HIS A 412 51.43 16.61 -33.96
N LYS A 413 51.50 17.38 -32.86
CA LYS A 413 51.07 18.77 -32.84
C LYS A 413 51.87 19.65 -33.82
N THR A 414 53.19 19.42 -33.93
CA THR A 414 54.04 20.11 -34.93
C THR A 414 53.76 19.69 -36.38
N LYS A 415 53.26 18.48 -36.63
CA LYS A 415 52.86 18.05 -37.98
C LYS A 415 51.53 18.70 -38.39
N ASP A 416 50.58 18.79 -37.48
CA ASP A 416 49.27 19.42 -37.74
C ASP A 416 49.43 20.94 -38.01
N GLU A 417 50.30 21.62 -37.26
CA GLU A 417 50.62 23.05 -37.51
C GLU A 417 51.27 23.29 -38.89
N LYS A 418 52.12 22.35 -39.37
CA LYS A 418 52.70 22.45 -40.71
C LYS A 418 51.67 22.21 -41.82
N GLN A 419 50.72 21.29 -41.63
CA GLN A 419 49.64 21.07 -42.60
C GLN A 419 48.66 22.25 -42.64
N LEU A 420 48.35 22.86 -41.50
CA LEU A 420 47.49 24.04 -41.43
C LEU A 420 48.10 25.23 -42.20
N ASN A 421 49.40 25.48 -42.02
CA ASN A 421 50.11 26.54 -42.75
C ASN A 421 50.19 26.29 -44.27
N GLN A 422 50.27 25.02 -44.71
CA GLN A 422 50.22 24.68 -46.15
C GLN A 422 48.82 24.87 -46.75
N SER A 423 47.78 24.56 -45.97
CA SER A 423 46.38 24.80 -46.36
C SER A 423 46.07 26.29 -46.52
N GLU A 424 46.51 27.13 -45.57
CA GLU A 424 46.33 28.59 -45.67
C GLU A 424 47.08 29.19 -46.86
N PHE A 425 48.29 28.68 -47.16
CA PHE A 425 49.05 29.09 -48.34
C PHE A 425 48.37 28.70 -49.66
N ALA A 426 47.75 27.51 -49.73
CA ALA A 426 46.98 27.08 -50.90
C ALA A 426 45.74 27.96 -51.11
N GLN A 427 45.03 28.32 -50.03
CA GLN A 427 43.88 29.22 -50.10
C GLN A 427 44.25 30.64 -50.58
N ASP A 428 45.44 31.15 -50.23
CA ASP A 428 45.93 32.43 -50.74
C ASP A 428 46.22 32.38 -52.25
N ILE A 429 46.80 31.27 -52.74
CA ILE A 429 47.03 31.06 -54.17
C ILE A 429 45.68 31.01 -54.93
N ASP A 430 44.68 30.30 -54.42
CA ASP A 430 43.35 30.24 -55.05
C ASP A 430 42.67 31.61 -55.12
N LYS A 431 42.80 32.43 -54.06
CA LYS A 431 42.29 33.83 -54.08
C LYS A 431 43.00 34.67 -55.13
N ARG A 432 44.31 34.50 -55.29
CA ARG A 432 45.09 35.21 -56.32
C ARG A 432 44.71 34.75 -57.74
N LEU A 433 44.48 33.46 -57.94
CA LEU A 433 43.99 32.91 -59.21
C LEU A 433 42.60 33.45 -59.55
N ALA A 434 41.67 33.50 -58.60
CA ALA A 434 40.35 34.09 -58.80
C ALA A 434 40.43 35.58 -59.20
N HIS A 435 41.38 36.33 -58.64
CA HIS A 435 41.64 37.72 -59.04
C HIS A 435 42.17 37.84 -60.47
N VAL A 436 43.03 36.91 -60.90
CA VAL A 436 43.53 36.84 -62.29
C VAL A 436 42.41 36.45 -63.25
N GLU A 437 41.56 35.49 -62.91
CA GLU A 437 40.40 35.12 -63.73
C GLU A 437 39.38 36.27 -63.84
N MET A 438 39.13 37.02 -62.77
CA MET A 438 38.31 38.24 -62.82
C MET A 438 38.94 39.31 -63.73
N TYR A 439 40.26 39.46 -63.72
CA TYR A 439 40.96 40.39 -64.61
C TYR A 439 40.87 39.97 -66.08
N LEU A 440 41.00 38.67 -66.38
CA LEU A 440 40.87 38.12 -67.73
C LEU A 440 39.43 38.21 -68.24
N ASN A 441 38.43 37.89 -67.41
CA ASN A 441 37.01 37.98 -67.77
C ASN A 441 36.54 39.44 -68.00
N ARG A 442 37.17 40.44 -67.38
CA ARG A 442 36.93 41.87 -67.66
C ARG A 442 37.43 42.33 -69.03
N ARG A 443 38.31 41.57 -69.70
CA ARG A 443 38.74 41.83 -71.09
C ARG A 443 38.04 40.97 -72.14
N GLY A 444 37.28 39.95 -71.74
CA GLY A 444 36.57 39.03 -72.65
C GLY A 444 35.21 39.51 -73.17
N ARG A 445 34.63 40.59 -72.61
CA ARG A 445 33.39 41.21 -73.12
C ARG A 445 33.71 42.51 -73.85
N GLY A 446 34.29 42.38 -75.04
CA GLY A 446 34.71 43.52 -75.85
C GLY A 446 35.16 43.15 -77.25
N PHE A 447 34.50 42.19 -77.91
CA PHE A 447 34.55 42.05 -79.37
C PHE A 447 33.16 41.69 -79.90
N THR A 448 32.31 42.71 -79.96
CA THR A 448 31.25 42.84 -80.95
C THR A 448 31.83 43.52 -82.19
N ARG A 449 31.90 42.79 -83.31
CA ARG A 449 31.78 43.26 -84.70
C ARG A 449 31.15 42.08 -85.45
N GLY A 450 30.04 42.26 -86.16
CA GLY A 450 30.04 42.99 -87.42
C GLY A 450 30.23 41.97 -88.51
#